data_AF-A0A1Q3Y8K5-F1
#
_entry.id   AF-A0A1Q3Y8K5-F1
#
_cell.length_a   1.000
_cell.length_b   1.000
_cell.length_c   1.000
_cell.angle_alpha   90.00
_cell.angle_beta   90.00
_cell.angle_gamma   90.00
#
_symmetry.space_group_name_H-M   'P 1'
#
loop_
_entity.id
_entity.type
_entity.pdbx_description
1 polymer ?
#
loop_
_entity_poly.entity_id
_entity_poly.type
_entity_poly.pdbx_seq_one_letter_code
_entity_poly.pdbx_strand_id
1 'polypeptide(L)'
;MALSDLVVRQAKATGKAYTLPDIDGLSLAVTATGSKSWHFRYYWLKEPKRMSLGTYPEVSLREARALRDEARALVAKDINPRLHRKQKRAAVKLAGENTFEAIYKKWLAHRELGLKKGRQTTLSILPRVFAKDVLPLLGKRSIYDIKRPDLLEVIARIERRKALSVAEKVRTWFNQMFRYALVVVPGLEQNPASDLDVVALPLPPVNHNPFLRMAELPKLLQRLRKYRGRLQTQLGLRLLLFTGVRTGELRLATPDQFDLDRGLWVIPPEVVKQLQVDMRRKRQLPQDVPPYIVPLSVQAMEIVRHLLEQVKPAQHYLFRHDSELKKRMSENTLNGALKRMGYRDLLTGHGIRGTMSTALNEIGYPKVWVDAQLSHVDPNKVSATYNHAEYVEQRRRMMQDWADRLDLFEQNLVEAASMPLTIHLEGVPVLSDEEAASAPPKVAATSAPLLIVTKPGDAMPLVSAETHRLPAVPLPRSVMEEPLSDIQRQRMELVDVFEAPHNLPVAEYAKMAGKSRRWISYEIKAGNLLALNLGNRGQRVPDWHLDPVKHALIQAVLKLTRGADPWQIYNALLQPRAMLRGRSALESVSATNLDKIIMAVSTTVK
;
A
#
# COMPACT_ATOMS: atom_id res chain seq x y z
N MET A 1 82.61 -16.95 -6.48
CA MET A 1 83.07 -15.57 -6.74
C MET A 1 81.85 -14.66 -6.87
N ALA A 2 81.93 -13.43 -6.36
CA ALA A 2 80.86 -12.46 -6.54
C ALA A 2 80.86 -11.94 -7.98
N LEU A 3 79.67 -11.75 -8.57
CA LEU A 3 79.54 -11.15 -9.90
C LEU A 3 79.89 -9.66 -9.84
N SER A 4 80.52 -9.15 -10.90
CA SER A 4 80.68 -7.72 -11.16
C SER A 4 79.69 -7.26 -12.23
N ASP A 5 79.32 -5.98 -12.22
CA ASP A 5 78.36 -5.42 -13.20
C ASP A 5 78.86 -5.58 -14.65
N LEU A 6 80.18 -5.55 -14.84
CA LEU A 6 80.83 -5.74 -16.13
C LEU A 6 80.63 -7.17 -16.66
N VAL A 7 80.76 -8.19 -15.79
CA VAL A 7 80.51 -9.60 -16.15
C VAL A 7 79.04 -9.84 -16.47
N VAL A 8 78.12 -9.21 -15.73
CA VAL A 8 76.67 -9.28 -15.98
C VAL A 8 76.30 -8.68 -17.33
N ARG A 9 76.88 -7.52 -17.68
CA ARG A 9 76.70 -6.87 -18.99
C ARG A 9 77.23 -7.74 -20.14
N GLN A 10 78.42 -8.30 -19.96
CA GLN A 10 79.12 -9.07 -21.01
C GLN A 10 78.59 -10.50 -21.20
N ALA A 11 77.75 -11.03 -20.30
CA ALA A 11 77.13 -12.33 -20.48
C ALA A 11 76.29 -12.37 -21.77
N LYS A 12 76.69 -13.18 -22.76
CA LYS A 12 76.02 -13.31 -24.07
C LYS A 12 75.30 -14.65 -24.22
N ALA A 13 74.40 -14.74 -25.19
CA ALA A 13 73.75 -16.00 -25.57
C ALA A 13 74.80 -16.99 -26.11
N THR A 14 74.75 -18.23 -25.65
CA THR A 14 75.66 -19.32 -26.08
C THR A 14 74.91 -20.45 -26.79
N GLY A 15 73.64 -20.23 -27.17
CA GLY A 15 72.76 -21.25 -27.75
C GLY A 15 72.21 -22.29 -26.74
N LYS A 16 72.74 -22.32 -25.52
CA LYS A 16 72.24 -23.14 -24.39
C LYS A 16 72.03 -22.26 -23.17
N ALA A 17 71.03 -22.58 -22.34
CA ALA A 17 70.80 -21.84 -21.10
C ALA A 17 71.91 -22.13 -20.08
N TYR A 18 72.44 -21.10 -19.43
CA TYR A 18 73.47 -21.23 -18.40
C TYR A 18 73.19 -20.28 -17.22
N THR A 19 73.85 -20.53 -16.10
CA THR A 19 73.65 -19.75 -14.87
C THR A 19 75.00 -19.30 -14.31
N LEU A 20 75.14 -18.00 -14.09
CA LEU A 20 76.31 -17.40 -13.44
C LEU A 20 76.02 -17.23 -11.94
N PRO A 21 76.75 -17.91 -11.04
CA PRO A 21 76.52 -17.79 -9.61
C PRO A 21 77.05 -16.45 -9.07
N ASP A 22 76.32 -15.87 -8.12
CA ASP A 22 76.77 -14.79 -7.24
C ASP A 22 76.79 -15.32 -5.79
N ILE A 23 76.97 -14.42 -4.82
CA ILE A 23 76.99 -14.72 -3.39
C ILE A 23 75.59 -15.03 -2.80
N ASP A 24 75.59 -15.86 -1.74
CA ASP A 24 74.41 -16.20 -0.93
C ASP A 24 73.21 -16.74 -1.72
N GLY A 25 73.47 -17.64 -2.67
CA GLY A 25 72.42 -18.30 -3.45
C GLY A 25 71.78 -17.43 -4.54
N LEU A 26 72.25 -16.20 -4.74
CA LEU A 26 71.91 -15.38 -5.90
C LEU A 26 72.66 -15.89 -7.15
N SER A 27 72.01 -15.77 -8.31
CA SER A 27 72.60 -16.16 -9.59
C SER A 27 71.88 -15.46 -10.74
N LEU A 28 72.59 -15.26 -11.85
CA LEU A 28 72.04 -14.75 -13.10
C LEU A 28 71.81 -15.91 -14.06
N ALA A 29 70.57 -16.21 -14.39
CA ALA A 29 70.22 -17.17 -15.43
C ALA A 29 70.13 -16.45 -16.79
N VAL A 30 70.89 -16.95 -17.76
CA VAL A 30 70.91 -16.47 -19.15
C VAL A 30 70.25 -17.53 -20.03
N THR A 31 69.20 -17.17 -20.75
CA THR A 31 68.52 -18.08 -21.67
C THR A 31 69.34 -18.30 -22.94
N ALA A 32 69.02 -19.36 -23.71
CA ALA A 32 69.63 -19.62 -25.02
C ALA A 32 69.46 -18.43 -25.99
N THR A 33 68.39 -17.65 -25.82
CA THR A 33 68.06 -16.43 -26.58
C THR A 33 68.73 -15.16 -26.05
N GLY A 34 69.45 -15.22 -24.92
CA GLY A 34 70.18 -14.10 -24.33
C GLY A 34 69.42 -13.26 -23.30
N SER A 35 68.17 -13.61 -22.95
CA SER A 35 67.45 -12.94 -21.87
C SER A 35 68.08 -13.27 -20.51
N LYS A 36 68.19 -12.27 -19.63
CA LYS A 36 68.92 -12.37 -18.35
C LYS A 36 67.95 -12.18 -17.21
N SER A 37 67.93 -13.11 -16.26
CA SER A 37 67.05 -13.04 -15.09
C SER A 37 67.77 -13.41 -13.80
N TRP A 38 67.47 -12.69 -12.73
CA TRP A 38 68.02 -12.95 -11.41
C TRP A 38 67.24 -14.08 -10.74
N HIS A 39 67.96 -15.02 -10.15
CA HIS A 39 67.42 -16.16 -9.42
C HIS A 39 68.07 -16.28 -8.05
N PHE A 40 67.22 -16.40 -7.03
CA PHE A 40 67.62 -16.68 -5.66
C PHE A 40 67.23 -18.11 -5.30
N ARG A 41 68.22 -18.90 -4.88
CA ARG A 41 68.06 -20.26 -4.36
C ARG A 41 68.11 -20.23 -2.83
N TYR A 42 67.15 -20.89 -2.20
CA TYR A 42 67.01 -20.98 -0.75
C TYR A 42 66.45 -22.35 -0.35
N TYR A 43 66.65 -22.77 0.89
CA TYR A 43 66.02 -23.97 1.42
C TYR A 43 64.73 -23.60 2.17
N TRP A 44 63.69 -24.40 1.99
CA TRP A 44 62.42 -24.27 2.71
C TRP A 44 61.93 -25.66 3.08
N LEU A 45 61.70 -25.92 4.38
CA LEU A 45 61.34 -27.25 4.88
C LEU A 45 62.30 -28.35 4.38
N LYS A 46 63.61 -28.08 4.41
CA LYS A 46 64.69 -28.95 3.92
C LYS A 46 64.68 -29.24 2.41
N GLU A 47 63.77 -28.65 1.64
CA GLU A 47 63.75 -28.75 0.18
C GLU A 47 64.39 -27.51 -0.48
N PRO A 48 65.24 -27.70 -1.50
CA PRO A 48 65.76 -26.58 -2.28
C PRO A 48 64.64 -25.94 -3.12
N LYS A 49 64.45 -24.63 -2.96
CA LYS A 49 63.51 -23.82 -3.74
C LYS A 49 64.27 -22.72 -4.49
N ARG A 50 63.68 -22.26 -5.60
CA ARG A 50 64.20 -21.18 -6.43
C ARG A 50 63.11 -20.16 -6.71
N MET A 51 63.44 -18.87 -6.63
CA MET A 51 62.57 -17.77 -7.04
C MET A 51 63.30 -16.78 -7.95
N SER A 52 62.61 -16.28 -8.97
CA SER A 52 63.13 -15.17 -9.78
C SER A 52 62.98 -13.84 -9.02
N LEU A 53 63.96 -12.95 -9.10
CA LEU A 53 63.94 -11.61 -8.49
C LEU A 53 63.72 -10.49 -9.52
N GLY A 54 63.67 -10.80 -10.81
CA GLY A 54 63.49 -9.82 -11.89
C GLY A 54 64.41 -10.10 -13.08
N THR A 55 64.29 -9.28 -14.11
CA THR A 55 65.05 -9.35 -15.36
C THR A 55 66.08 -8.23 -15.41
N TYR A 56 67.26 -8.50 -15.98
CA TYR A 56 68.25 -7.47 -16.26
C TYR A 56 67.98 -6.90 -17.67
N PRO A 57 68.01 -5.56 -17.89
CA PRO A 57 68.56 -4.52 -17.00
C PRO A 57 67.55 -3.85 -16.04
N GLU A 58 66.26 -4.21 -16.07
CA GLU A 58 65.22 -3.58 -15.22
C GLU A 58 65.51 -3.71 -13.71
N VAL A 59 66.15 -4.79 -13.30
CA VAL A 59 66.70 -4.99 -11.96
C VAL A 59 68.23 -5.07 -12.08
N SER A 60 68.91 -4.07 -11.53
CA SER A 60 70.36 -4.01 -11.47
C SER A 60 70.94 -5.08 -10.54
N LEU A 61 72.25 -5.37 -10.64
CA LEU A 61 72.93 -6.29 -9.72
C LEU A 61 72.79 -5.84 -8.25
N ARG A 62 72.82 -4.53 -8.00
CA ARG A 62 72.66 -3.95 -6.66
C ARG A 62 71.26 -4.21 -6.10
N GLU A 63 70.21 -3.94 -6.88
CA GLU A 63 68.83 -4.18 -6.49
C GLU A 63 68.54 -5.68 -6.33
N ALA A 64 69.13 -6.53 -7.19
CA ALA A 64 69.02 -7.98 -7.05
C ALA A 64 69.62 -8.49 -5.72
N ARG A 65 70.73 -7.91 -5.26
CA ARG A 65 71.31 -8.20 -3.94
C ARG A 65 70.42 -7.70 -2.79
N ALA A 66 69.85 -6.51 -2.90
CA ALA A 66 68.89 -6.00 -1.89
C ALA A 66 67.64 -6.88 -1.78
N LEU A 67 67.02 -7.25 -2.92
CA LEU A 67 65.86 -8.15 -2.97
C LEU A 67 66.18 -9.55 -2.44
N ARG A 68 67.41 -10.03 -2.66
CA ARG A 68 67.91 -11.27 -2.06
C ARG A 68 67.97 -11.15 -0.54
N ASP A 69 68.51 -10.06 0.00
CA ASP A 69 68.66 -9.87 1.44
C ASP A 69 67.30 -9.75 2.14
N GLU A 70 66.33 -9.07 1.52
CA GLU A 70 64.93 -9.08 1.96
C GLU A 70 64.34 -10.51 1.99
N ALA A 71 64.55 -11.28 0.92
CA ALA A 71 64.07 -12.66 0.85
C ALA A 71 64.75 -13.57 1.89
N ARG A 72 66.05 -13.38 2.15
CA ARG A 72 66.78 -14.10 3.20
C ARG A 72 66.26 -13.76 4.59
N ALA A 73 65.96 -12.49 4.85
CA ALA A 73 65.37 -12.05 6.11
C ALA A 73 63.99 -12.70 6.36
N LEU A 74 63.19 -12.91 5.31
CA LEU A 74 61.93 -13.65 5.41
C LEU A 74 62.16 -15.13 5.73
N VAL A 75 63.12 -15.80 5.08
CA VAL A 75 63.48 -17.20 5.41
C VAL A 75 63.95 -17.32 6.86
N ALA A 76 64.74 -16.37 7.36
CA ALA A 76 65.22 -16.36 8.74
C ALA A 76 64.08 -16.19 9.78
N LYS A 77 62.95 -15.57 9.38
CA LYS A 77 61.73 -15.46 10.18
C LYS A 77 60.77 -16.63 10.00
N ASP A 78 61.22 -17.71 9.35
CA ASP A 78 60.40 -18.87 8.98
C ASP A 78 59.17 -18.48 8.14
N ILE A 79 59.35 -17.56 7.19
CA ILE A 79 58.33 -17.15 6.21
C ILE A 79 58.83 -17.49 4.80
N ASN A 80 58.08 -18.30 4.06
CA ASN A 80 58.44 -18.64 2.68
C ASN A 80 58.36 -17.40 1.75
N PRO A 81 59.49 -16.91 1.19
CA PRO A 81 59.50 -15.67 0.41
C PRO A 81 58.66 -15.73 -0.87
N ARG A 82 58.55 -16.92 -1.50
CA ARG A 82 57.73 -17.13 -2.70
C ARG A 82 56.24 -17.06 -2.38
N LEU A 83 55.82 -17.64 -1.26
CA LEU A 83 54.43 -17.54 -0.80
C LEU A 83 54.10 -16.12 -0.33
N HIS A 84 54.99 -15.48 0.43
CA HIS A 84 54.83 -14.09 0.85
C HIS A 84 54.67 -13.14 -0.35
N ARG A 85 55.48 -13.30 -1.40
CA ARG A 85 55.31 -12.52 -2.65
C ARG A 85 54.00 -12.83 -3.36
N LYS A 86 53.58 -14.10 -3.40
CA LYS A 86 52.29 -14.50 -4.00
C LYS A 86 51.12 -13.89 -3.22
N GLN A 87 51.16 -13.90 -1.89
CA GLN A 87 50.19 -13.27 -1.00
C GLN A 87 50.15 -11.75 -1.19
N LYS A 88 51.32 -11.08 -1.23
CA LYS A 88 51.39 -9.63 -1.49
C LYS A 88 50.79 -9.24 -2.84
N ARG A 89 51.08 -10.01 -3.91
CA ARG A 89 50.47 -9.80 -5.24
C ARG A 89 48.96 -10.07 -5.23
N ALA A 90 48.52 -11.13 -4.56
CA ALA A 90 47.10 -11.43 -4.41
C ALA A 90 46.36 -10.34 -3.63
N ALA A 91 46.97 -9.80 -2.57
CA ALA A 91 46.43 -8.68 -1.80
C ALA A 91 46.30 -7.41 -2.63
N VAL A 92 47.28 -7.07 -3.47
CA VAL A 92 47.21 -5.92 -4.40
C VAL A 92 46.09 -6.12 -5.43
N LYS A 93 45.97 -7.33 -6.00
CA LYS A 93 44.90 -7.65 -6.94
C LYS A 93 43.52 -7.56 -6.29
N LEU A 94 43.37 -8.15 -5.09
CA LEU A 94 42.15 -8.12 -4.30
C LEU A 94 41.78 -6.70 -3.87
N ALA A 95 42.77 -5.85 -3.55
CA ALA A 95 42.57 -4.45 -3.22
C ALA A 95 42.04 -3.64 -4.41
N GLY A 96 42.51 -3.94 -5.63
CA GLY A 96 42.01 -3.34 -6.86
C GLY A 96 40.63 -3.84 -7.29
N GLU A 97 40.29 -5.09 -6.99
CA GLU A 97 38.97 -5.68 -7.25
C GLU A 97 37.92 -5.23 -6.22
N ASN A 98 38.32 -5.05 -4.96
CA ASN A 98 37.47 -4.65 -3.84
C ASN A 98 37.57 -3.15 -3.55
N THR A 99 37.29 -2.33 -4.56
CA THR A 99 37.09 -0.88 -4.35
C THR A 99 35.80 -0.62 -3.57
N PHE A 100 35.73 0.52 -2.88
CA PHE A 100 34.52 0.95 -2.17
C PHE A 100 33.30 0.96 -3.08
N GLU A 101 33.44 1.48 -4.30
CA GLU A 101 32.34 1.52 -5.27
C GLU A 101 31.88 0.12 -5.68
N ALA A 102 32.82 -0.82 -5.90
CA ALA A 102 32.47 -2.20 -6.25
C ALA A 102 31.69 -2.90 -5.14
N ILE A 103 32.11 -2.73 -3.88
CA ILE A 103 31.41 -3.30 -2.73
C ILE A 103 30.06 -2.61 -2.50
N TYR A 104 30.01 -1.29 -2.64
CA TYR A 104 28.76 -0.52 -2.59
C TYR A 104 27.74 -1.03 -3.61
N LYS A 105 28.14 -1.30 -4.86
CA LYS A 105 27.25 -1.86 -5.89
C LYS A 105 26.73 -3.25 -5.52
N LYS A 106 27.60 -4.13 -5.01
CA LYS A 106 27.20 -5.47 -4.53
C LYS A 106 26.20 -5.37 -3.36
N TRP A 107 26.49 -4.51 -2.39
CA TRP A 107 25.61 -4.25 -1.25
C TRP A 107 24.27 -3.67 -1.67
N LEU A 108 24.26 -2.70 -2.60
CA LEU A 108 23.03 -2.12 -3.14
C LEU A 108 22.18 -3.19 -3.82
N ALA A 109 22.77 -4.02 -4.68
CA ALA A 109 22.07 -5.12 -5.34
C ALA A 109 21.49 -6.12 -4.31
N HIS A 110 22.22 -6.42 -3.24
CA HIS A 110 21.70 -7.26 -2.16
C HIS A 110 20.50 -6.61 -1.44
N ARG A 111 20.57 -5.30 -1.18
CA ARG A 111 19.46 -4.56 -0.55
C ARG A 111 18.23 -4.46 -1.43
N GLU A 112 18.39 -4.43 -2.75
CA GLU A 112 17.28 -4.43 -3.69
C GLU A 112 16.44 -5.70 -3.62
N LEU A 113 16.97 -6.82 -3.11
CA LEU A 113 16.22 -8.06 -2.88
C LEU A 113 15.15 -7.92 -1.79
N GLY A 114 15.40 -7.08 -0.77
CA GLY A 114 14.52 -6.93 0.41
C GLY A 114 13.72 -5.63 0.48
N LEU A 115 13.98 -4.68 -0.42
CA LEU A 115 13.38 -3.33 -0.37
C LEU A 115 12.43 -3.09 -1.54
N LYS A 116 11.24 -2.54 -1.23
CA LYS A 116 10.27 -2.11 -2.26
C LYS A 116 10.82 -0.94 -3.09
N LYS A 117 10.67 -1.05 -4.41
CA LYS A 117 10.94 0.03 -5.37
C LYS A 117 9.88 1.14 -5.25
N GLY A 118 10.29 2.41 -5.32
CA GLY A 118 9.37 3.55 -5.23
C GLY A 118 10.06 4.91 -5.12
N ARG A 119 9.31 6.00 -5.32
CA ARG A 119 9.79 7.37 -5.12
C ARG A 119 9.96 7.64 -3.63
N GLN A 120 11.04 8.31 -3.23
CA GLN A 120 11.38 8.63 -1.84
C GLN A 120 11.60 7.42 -0.91
N THR A 121 11.76 6.22 -1.46
CA THR A 121 12.20 5.06 -0.67
C THR A 121 13.70 5.12 -0.43
N THR A 122 14.18 4.34 0.54
CA THR A 122 15.62 4.15 0.79
C THR A 122 16.38 3.83 -0.50
N LEU A 123 15.83 2.98 -1.38
CA LEU A 123 16.44 2.64 -2.68
C LEU A 123 16.53 3.81 -3.67
N SER A 124 15.74 4.87 -3.50
CA SER A 124 15.82 6.06 -4.36
C SER A 124 16.72 7.16 -3.78
N ILE A 125 16.79 7.27 -2.46
CA ILE A 125 17.57 8.30 -1.77
C ILE A 125 19.04 7.87 -1.67
N LEU A 126 19.28 6.61 -1.33
CA LEU A 126 20.62 6.08 -1.09
C LEU A 126 21.53 6.24 -2.32
N PRO A 127 21.15 5.85 -3.55
CA PRO A 127 22.04 6.03 -4.70
C PRO A 127 22.34 7.49 -5.01
N ARG A 128 21.37 8.39 -4.81
CA ARG A 128 21.56 9.83 -5.03
C ARG A 128 22.54 10.43 -4.03
N VAL A 129 22.39 10.07 -2.74
CA VAL A 129 23.28 10.54 -1.69
C VAL A 129 24.68 9.96 -1.88
N PHE A 130 24.79 8.66 -2.18
CA PHE A 130 26.09 8.04 -2.43
C PHE A 130 26.81 8.65 -3.64
N ALA A 131 26.11 8.86 -4.76
CA ALA A 131 26.69 9.49 -5.94
C ALA A 131 27.13 10.94 -5.70
N LYS A 132 26.37 11.70 -4.91
CA LYS A 132 26.66 13.11 -4.63
C LYS A 132 27.74 13.30 -3.57
N ASP A 133 27.66 12.56 -2.47
CA ASP A 133 28.37 12.86 -1.24
C ASP A 133 29.47 11.84 -0.89
N VAL A 134 29.34 10.58 -1.29
CA VAL A 134 30.22 9.47 -0.84
C VAL A 134 31.21 9.03 -1.91
N LEU A 135 30.71 8.61 -3.07
CA LEU A 135 31.49 8.03 -4.16
C LEU A 135 32.58 8.96 -4.71
N PRO A 136 32.39 10.30 -4.77
CA PRO A 136 33.46 11.20 -5.23
C PRO A 136 34.73 11.16 -4.38
N LEU A 137 34.63 10.83 -3.09
CA LEU A 137 35.76 10.78 -2.15
C LEU A 137 36.30 9.36 -1.95
N LEU A 138 35.40 8.38 -1.80
CA LEU A 138 35.79 7.02 -1.41
C LEU A 138 35.77 6.02 -2.56
N GLY A 139 35.08 6.29 -3.66
CA GLY A 139 34.68 5.29 -4.66
C GLY A 139 35.83 4.45 -5.22
N LYS A 140 36.95 5.10 -5.58
CA LYS A 140 38.13 4.44 -6.18
C LYS A 140 39.08 3.82 -5.16
N ARG A 141 38.93 4.11 -3.86
CA ARG A 141 39.82 3.61 -2.81
C ARG A 141 39.49 2.15 -2.52
N SER A 142 40.50 1.38 -2.14
CA SER A 142 40.30 0.02 -1.68
C SER A 142 39.53 0.01 -0.36
N ILE A 143 38.62 -0.95 -0.18
CA ILE A 143 37.85 -1.04 1.06
C ILE A 143 38.72 -1.32 2.29
N TYR A 144 39.89 -1.94 2.10
CA TYR A 144 40.86 -2.22 3.17
C TYR A 144 41.57 -0.96 3.68
N ASP A 145 41.66 0.08 2.86
CA ASP A 145 42.40 1.32 3.19
C ASP A 145 41.52 2.37 3.86
N ILE A 146 40.21 2.11 3.98
CA ILE A 146 39.24 3.08 4.51
C ILE A 146 39.19 2.99 6.02
N LYS A 147 39.44 4.13 6.67
CA LYS A 147 39.49 4.26 8.12
C LYS A 147 38.35 5.16 8.62
N ARG A 148 38.11 5.13 9.93
CA ARG A 148 37.14 6.02 10.62
C ARG A 148 37.27 7.50 10.21
N PRO A 149 38.48 8.10 10.16
CA PRO A 149 38.61 9.51 9.78
C PRO A 149 38.13 9.81 8.36
N ASP A 150 38.33 8.89 7.40
CA ASP A 150 37.87 9.07 6.02
C ASP A 150 36.33 9.14 5.96
N LEU A 151 35.64 8.33 6.78
CA LEU A 151 34.18 8.35 6.87
C LEU A 151 33.67 9.63 7.56
N LEU A 152 34.36 10.07 8.61
CA LEU A 152 34.04 11.30 9.31
C LEU A 152 34.22 12.53 8.42
N GLU A 153 35.21 12.56 7.53
CA GLU A 153 35.39 13.65 6.57
C GLU A 153 34.16 13.80 5.65
N VAL A 154 33.65 12.67 5.13
CA VAL A 154 32.43 12.64 4.31
C VAL A 154 31.23 13.17 5.11
N ILE A 155 31.04 12.68 6.34
CA ILE A 155 29.94 13.09 7.22
C ILE A 155 30.04 14.58 7.55
N ALA A 156 31.23 15.06 7.94
CA ALA A 156 31.48 16.46 8.28
C ALA A 156 31.20 17.40 7.09
N ARG A 157 31.46 16.98 5.84
CA ARG A 157 31.08 17.75 4.65
C ARG A 157 29.56 17.85 4.49
N ILE A 158 28.82 16.80 4.83
CA ILE A 158 27.35 16.79 4.82
C ILE A 158 26.78 17.64 5.96
N GLU A 159 27.43 17.63 7.12
CA GLU A 159 27.04 18.42 8.29
C GLU A 159 27.32 19.92 8.07
N ARG A 160 28.45 20.29 7.46
CA ARG A 160 28.79 21.69 7.12
C ARG A 160 27.77 22.36 6.20
N ARG A 161 27.12 21.60 5.31
CA ARG A 161 26.00 22.11 4.48
C ARG A 161 24.64 22.10 5.20
N LYS A 162 24.62 21.87 6.52
CA LYS A 162 23.42 21.80 7.39
C LYS A 162 22.43 20.68 7.02
N ALA A 163 22.88 19.61 6.37
CA ALA A 163 22.03 18.48 5.98
C ALA A 163 22.09 17.32 7.00
N LEU A 164 21.78 17.61 8.26
CA LEU A 164 22.00 16.70 9.40
C LEU A 164 21.24 15.37 9.30
N SER A 165 20.00 15.38 8.78
CA SER A 165 19.23 14.14 8.56
C SER A 165 19.81 13.26 7.46
N VAL A 166 20.56 13.84 6.51
CA VAL A 166 21.29 13.08 5.50
C VAL A 166 22.55 12.49 6.11
N ALA A 167 23.26 13.24 6.96
CA ALA A 167 24.43 12.75 7.69
C ALA A 167 24.08 11.53 8.56
N GLU A 168 22.97 11.60 9.29
CA GLU A 168 22.45 10.50 10.09
C GLU A 168 22.21 9.24 9.24
N LYS A 169 21.51 9.37 8.12
CA LYS A 169 21.27 8.25 7.19
C LYS A 169 22.56 7.67 6.63
N VAL A 170 23.52 8.52 6.29
CA VAL A 170 24.84 8.10 5.77
C VAL A 170 25.60 7.32 6.84
N ARG A 171 25.59 7.73 8.11
CA ARG A 171 26.15 6.94 9.22
C ARG A 171 25.54 5.55 9.28
N THR A 172 24.20 5.46 9.27
CA THR A 172 23.50 4.18 9.26
C THR A 172 23.86 3.33 8.04
N TRP A 173 23.94 3.93 6.85
CA TRP A 173 24.28 3.22 5.61
C TRP A 173 25.73 2.76 5.56
N PHE A 174 26.68 3.55 6.07
CA PHE A 174 28.07 3.13 6.22
C PHE A 174 28.16 1.91 7.12
N ASN A 175 27.54 1.94 8.30
CA ASN A 175 27.56 0.79 9.20
C ASN A 175 26.94 -0.46 8.54
N GLN A 176 25.79 -0.32 7.86
CA GLN A 176 25.16 -1.42 7.13
C GLN A 176 26.04 -1.97 5.98
N MET A 177 26.71 -1.09 5.23
CA MET A 177 27.54 -1.49 4.10
C MET A 177 28.81 -2.21 4.57
N PHE A 178 29.50 -1.67 5.58
CA PHE A 178 30.70 -2.32 6.12
C PHE A 178 30.37 -3.61 6.88
N ARG A 179 29.22 -3.73 7.54
CA ARG A 179 28.74 -5.02 8.08
C ARG A 179 28.52 -6.07 7.00
N TYR A 180 28.00 -5.67 5.84
CA TYR A 180 27.91 -6.57 4.69
C TYR A 180 29.30 -6.91 4.14
N ALA A 181 30.19 -5.91 4.03
CA ALA A 181 31.54 -6.11 3.55
C ALA A 181 32.35 -7.07 4.42
N LEU A 182 32.21 -7.03 5.75
CA LEU A 182 32.87 -7.96 6.68
C LEU A 182 32.57 -9.43 6.36
N VAL A 183 31.40 -9.73 5.81
CA VAL A 183 31.00 -11.10 5.48
C VAL A 183 31.45 -11.51 4.08
N VAL A 184 31.41 -10.57 3.12
CA VAL A 184 31.59 -10.86 1.69
C VAL A 184 33.02 -10.62 1.21
N VAL A 185 33.79 -9.77 1.90
CA VAL A 185 35.15 -9.39 1.53
C VAL A 185 36.16 -10.19 2.36
N PRO A 186 36.96 -11.08 1.74
CA PRO A 186 37.98 -11.84 2.46
C PRO A 186 39.01 -10.92 3.11
N GLY A 187 39.37 -11.18 4.37
CA GLY A 187 40.42 -10.45 5.08
C GLY A 187 40.02 -9.06 5.57
N LEU A 188 38.74 -8.65 5.46
CA LEU A 188 38.25 -7.45 6.13
C LEU A 188 37.86 -7.83 7.57
N GLU A 189 38.61 -7.34 8.55
CA GLU A 189 38.44 -7.76 9.95
C GLU A 189 37.65 -6.77 10.80
N GLN A 190 37.63 -5.49 10.42
CA GLN A 190 37.06 -4.43 11.23
C GLN A 190 36.09 -3.57 10.43
N ASN A 191 35.07 -3.06 11.13
CA ASN A 191 34.12 -2.09 10.59
C ASN A 191 34.57 -0.67 10.97
N PRO A 192 35.11 0.13 10.03
CA PRO A 192 35.49 1.51 10.29
C PRO A 192 34.28 2.43 10.51
N ALA A 193 33.05 1.96 10.27
CA ALA A 193 31.82 2.71 10.47
C ALA A 193 31.10 2.41 11.80
N SER A 194 31.71 1.60 12.67
CA SER A 194 31.23 1.44 14.04
C SER A 194 31.39 2.74 14.83
N ASP A 195 30.41 3.05 15.67
CA ASP A 195 30.44 4.12 16.68
C ASP A 195 30.58 5.55 16.13
N LEU A 196 30.29 5.78 14.84
CA LEU A 196 30.32 7.10 14.22
C LEU A 196 29.24 8.07 14.78
N ASP A 197 28.26 7.54 15.51
CA ASP A 197 27.21 8.30 16.20
C ASP A 197 27.71 9.03 17.44
N VAL A 198 28.80 8.59 18.08
CA VAL A 198 29.37 9.22 19.28
C VAL A 198 29.81 10.66 19.02
N VAL A 199 30.29 10.95 17.80
CA VAL A 199 30.74 12.28 17.38
C VAL A 199 29.70 13.02 16.54
N ALA A 200 28.46 12.54 16.53
CA ALA A 200 27.40 13.15 15.78
C ALA A 200 27.07 14.55 16.31
N LEU A 201 26.95 15.53 15.41
CA LEU A 201 26.31 16.78 15.80
C LEU A 201 24.86 16.50 16.24
N PRO A 202 24.41 17.11 17.36
CA PRO A 202 23.05 16.93 17.83
C PRO A 202 22.09 17.39 16.75
N LEU A 203 21.10 16.54 16.45
CA LEU A 203 20.03 16.95 15.56
C LEU A 203 19.21 18.05 16.25
N PRO A 204 18.70 19.04 15.50
CA PRO A 204 17.71 19.96 16.04
C PRO A 204 16.50 19.16 16.57
N PRO A 205 15.77 19.70 17.56
CA PRO A 205 14.57 19.06 18.09
C PRO A 205 13.64 18.62 16.96
N VAL A 206 13.01 17.45 17.13
CA VAL A 206 12.10 16.91 16.13
C VAL A 206 10.97 17.90 15.90
N ASN A 207 10.94 18.51 14.70
CA ASN A 207 9.83 19.35 14.32
C ASN A 207 8.67 18.44 13.89
N HIS A 208 7.65 18.34 14.74
CA HIS A 208 6.45 17.57 14.44
C HIS A 208 5.72 18.17 13.23
N ASN A 209 5.00 17.33 12.48
CA ASN A 209 4.22 17.84 11.35
C ASN A 209 3.17 18.83 11.89
N PRO A 210 3.10 20.05 11.34
CA PRO A 210 2.15 21.04 11.81
C PRO A 210 0.72 20.54 11.55
N PHE A 211 -0.13 20.74 12.55
CA PHE A 211 -1.52 20.31 12.58
C PHE A 211 -2.37 21.42 13.20
N LEU A 212 -3.68 21.37 12.97
CA LEU A 212 -4.61 22.38 13.45
C LEU A 212 -5.31 21.94 14.73
N ARG A 213 -5.69 22.91 15.56
CA ARG A 213 -6.64 22.70 16.66
C ARG A 213 -8.08 22.91 16.19
N MET A 214 -9.07 22.46 16.98
CA MET A 214 -10.49 22.56 16.62
C MET A 214 -10.91 23.99 16.24
N ALA A 215 -10.44 25.00 16.98
CA ALA A 215 -10.72 26.42 16.71
C ALA A 215 -10.23 26.91 15.32
N GLU A 216 -9.26 26.24 14.71
CA GLU A 216 -8.70 26.62 13.42
C GLU A 216 -9.38 25.91 12.24
N LEU A 217 -10.18 24.86 12.50
CA LEU A 217 -10.88 24.08 11.48
C LEU A 217 -11.89 24.89 10.66
N PRO A 218 -12.73 25.78 11.22
CA PRO A 218 -13.71 26.54 10.44
C PRO A 218 -13.09 27.26 9.24
N LYS A 219 -11.99 27.98 9.50
CA LYS A 219 -11.26 28.74 8.47
C LYS A 219 -10.70 27.82 7.38
N LEU A 220 -10.19 26.64 7.75
CA LEU A 220 -9.69 25.65 6.79
C LEU A 220 -10.81 25.13 5.92
N LEU A 221 -11.92 24.69 6.52
CA LEU A 221 -13.04 24.07 5.83
C LEU A 221 -13.69 25.05 4.84
N GLN A 222 -13.94 26.29 5.27
CA GLN A 222 -14.45 27.35 4.41
C GLN A 222 -13.52 27.67 3.24
N ARG A 223 -12.20 27.72 3.48
CA ARG A 223 -11.20 27.88 2.39
C ARG A 223 -11.19 26.68 1.45
N LEU A 224 -11.29 25.47 1.99
CA LEU A 224 -11.36 24.24 1.21
C LEU A 224 -12.63 24.20 0.36
N ARG A 225 -13.78 24.67 0.84
CA ARG A 225 -15.03 24.81 0.08
C ARG A 225 -14.87 25.73 -1.13
N LYS A 226 -14.15 26.84 -0.96
CA LYS A 226 -13.90 27.86 -2.00
C LYS A 226 -12.66 27.59 -2.86
N TYR A 227 -11.98 26.46 -2.67
CA TYR A 227 -10.74 26.16 -3.38
C TYR A 227 -10.98 25.92 -4.87
N ARG A 228 -10.49 26.83 -5.72
CA ARG A 228 -10.67 26.82 -7.18
C ARG A 228 -9.76 25.82 -7.93
N GLY A 229 -9.12 24.88 -7.23
CA GLY A 229 -8.31 23.85 -7.87
C GLY A 229 -9.15 22.72 -8.48
N ARG A 230 -8.50 21.62 -8.87
CA ARG A 230 -9.19 20.42 -9.33
C ARG A 230 -10.15 19.88 -8.26
N LEU A 231 -11.38 19.57 -8.64
CA LEU A 231 -12.38 18.97 -7.77
C LEU A 231 -11.87 17.70 -7.08
N GLN A 232 -11.21 16.80 -7.82
CA GLN A 232 -10.61 15.59 -7.24
C GLN A 232 -9.61 15.88 -6.10
N THR A 233 -8.88 17.00 -6.16
CA THR A 233 -7.96 17.41 -5.08
C THR A 233 -8.72 17.93 -3.86
N GLN A 234 -9.79 18.69 -4.07
CA GLN A 234 -10.67 19.18 -3.01
C GLN A 234 -11.37 18.01 -2.28
N LEU A 235 -11.95 17.08 -3.05
CA LEU A 235 -12.57 15.86 -2.56
C LEU A 235 -11.57 14.96 -1.83
N GLY A 236 -10.34 14.85 -2.34
CA GLY A 236 -9.28 14.09 -1.67
C GLY A 236 -8.91 14.66 -0.30
N LEU A 237 -8.82 15.98 -0.16
CA LEU A 237 -8.57 16.62 1.14
C LEU A 237 -9.73 16.43 2.11
N ARG A 238 -10.98 16.55 1.63
CA ARG A 238 -12.17 16.29 2.46
C ARG A 238 -12.25 14.84 2.91
N LEU A 239 -12.00 13.90 2.00
CA LEU A 239 -12.01 12.47 2.33
C LEU A 239 -10.94 12.14 3.39
N LEU A 240 -9.77 12.81 3.37
CA LEU A 240 -8.78 12.68 4.45
C LEU A 240 -9.30 13.20 5.80
N LEU A 241 -10.03 14.32 5.81
CA LEU A 241 -10.63 14.87 7.02
C LEU A 241 -11.71 13.95 7.59
N PHE A 242 -12.53 13.34 6.72
CA PHE A 242 -13.61 12.43 7.12
C PHE A 242 -13.16 11.01 7.47
N THR A 243 -11.95 10.58 7.09
CA THR A 243 -11.52 9.17 7.29
C THR A 243 -10.25 9.04 8.10
N GLY A 244 -9.40 10.07 8.16
CA GLY A 244 -8.13 10.00 8.86
C GLY A 244 -7.10 9.07 8.24
N VAL A 245 -7.33 8.50 7.06
CA VAL A 245 -6.36 7.62 6.38
C VAL A 245 -5.08 8.37 6.01
N ARG A 246 -4.00 7.66 5.74
CA ARG A 246 -2.76 8.30 5.26
C ARG A 246 -2.94 8.75 3.82
N THR A 247 -2.27 9.85 3.46
CA THR A 247 -2.22 10.34 2.06
C THR A 247 -1.75 9.26 1.07
N GLY A 248 -0.85 8.36 1.50
CA GLY A 248 -0.40 7.23 0.71
C GLY A 248 -1.49 6.18 0.44
N GLU A 249 -2.33 5.92 1.44
CA GLU A 249 -3.46 4.97 1.36
C GLU A 249 -4.54 5.54 0.42
N LEU A 250 -4.93 6.81 0.61
CA LEU A 250 -5.86 7.52 -0.29
C LEU A 250 -5.42 7.48 -1.76
N ARG A 251 -4.14 7.75 -2.02
CA ARG A 251 -3.61 7.77 -3.39
C ARG A 251 -3.50 6.38 -4.01
N LEU A 252 -3.50 5.33 -3.20
CA LEU A 252 -3.46 3.93 -3.66
C LEU A 252 -4.86 3.30 -3.71
N ALA A 253 -5.90 4.03 -3.30
CA ALA A 253 -7.27 3.55 -3.30
C ALA A 253 -7.70 3.16 -4.72
N THR A 254 -8.19 1.94 -4.86
CA THR A 254 -8.82 1.43 -6.09
C THR A 254 -10.34 1.36 -5.90
N PRO A 255 -11.15 1.49 -6.96
CA PRO A 255 -12.60 1.50 -6.85
C PRO A 255 -13.21 0.30 -6.10
N ASP A 256 -12.62 -0.89 -6.26
CA ASP A 256 -13.04 -2.16 -5.65
C ASP A 256 -12.88 -2.23 -4.13
N GLN A 257 -12.13 -1.30 -3.53
CA GLN A 257 -11.93 -1.27 -2.08
C GLN A 257 -13.13 -0.67 -1.31
N PHE A 258 -14.07 -0.04 -2.00
CA PHE A 258 -15.18 0.69 -1.39
C PHE A 258 -16.48 -0.13 -1.47
N ASP A 259 -16.95 -0.56 -0.31
CA ASP A 259 -18.24 -1.21 -0.13
C ASP A 259 -19.22 -0.15 0.39
N LEU A 260 -19.95 0.49 -0.52
CA LEU A 260 -20.90 1.56 -0.17
C LEU A 260 -22.16 1.04 0.50
N ASP A 261 -22.54 -0.22 0.28
CA ASP A 261 -23.72 -0.84 0.90
C ASP A 261 -23.48 -1.05 2.39
N ARG A 262 -22.27 -1.49 2.77
CA ARG A 262 -21.85 -1.60 4.16
C ARG A 262 -21.24 -0.32 4.73
N GLY A 263 -21.03 0.70 3.89
CA GLY A 263 -20.37 1.95 4.25
C GLY A 263 -18.94 1.73 4.78
N LEU A 264 -18.17 0.89 4.10
CA LEU A 264 -16.81 0.52 4.50
C LEU A 264 -15.82 0.78 3.36
N TRP A 265 -14.61 1.21 3.74
CA TRP A 265 -13.44 1.18 2.88
C TRP A 265 -12.46 0.13 3.41
N VAL A 266 -12.24 -0.91 2.61
CA VAL A 266 -11.41 -2.08 2.94
C VAL A 266 -10.04 -1.91 2.27
N ILE A 267 -9.05 -1.45 3.04
CA ILE A 267 -7.70 -1.17 2.54
C ILE A 267 -6.84 -2.43 2.68
N PRO A 268 -6.25 -2.95 1.58
CA PRO A 268 -5.38 -4.12 1.63
C PRO A 268 -4.15 -3.92 2.53
N PRO A 269 -3.70 -4.96 3.26
CA PRO A 269 -2.58 -4.86 4.18
C PRO A 269 -1.26 -4.48 3.48
N GLU A 270 -1.08 -4.84 2.21
CA GLU A 270 0.11 -4.49 1.42
C GLU A 270 0.23 -3.00 1.08
N VAL A 271 -0.85 -2.22 1.28
CA VAL A 271 -0.91 -0.76 1.08
C VAL A 271 -0.62 -0.01 2.38
N VAL A 272 -1.06 -0.54 3.52
CA VAL A 272 -0.90 0.11 4.83
C VAL A 272 0.54 -0.03 5.31
N LYS A 273 1.22 1.10 5.55
CA LYS A 273 2.66 1.11 5.88
C LYS A 273 2.98 0.26 7.12
N GLN A 274 2.14 0.30 8.14
CA GLN A 274 2.35 -0.44 9.38
C GLN A 274 2.19 -1.94 9.18
N LEU A 275 1.12 -2.37 8.50
CA LEU A 275 0.91 -3.77 8.17
C LEU A 275 2.04 -4.33 7.29
N GLN A 276 2.55 -3.53 6.34
CA GLN A 276 3.71 -3.93 5.56
C GLN A 276 4.98 -4.17 6.40
N VAL A 277 5.22 -3.37 7.44
CA VAL A 277 6.37 -3.56 8.33
C VAL A 277 6.20 -4.85 9.10
N ASP A 278 5.01 -5.09 9.61
CA ASP A 278 4.74 -6.25 10.45
C ASP A 278 4.65 -7.56 9.69
N MET A 279 4.08 -7.56 8.49
CA MET A 279 4.15 -8.68 7.55
C MET A 279 5.60 -9.07 7.26
N ARG A 280 6.50 -8.09 7.06
CA ARG A 280 7.92 -8.38 6.84
C ARG A 280 8.59 -8.95 8.08
N ARG A 281 8.28 -8.39 9.26
CA ARG A 281 8.83 -8.87 10.54
C ARG A 281 8.39 -10.30 10.84
N LYS A 282 7.12 -10.61 10.60
CA LYS A 282 6.48 -11.91 10.88
C LYS A 282 6.51 -12.88 9.70
N ARG A 283 7.03 -12.46 8.53
CA ARG A 283 7.07 -13.22 7.27
C ARG A 283 5.69 -13.73 6.81
N GLN A 284 4.66 -12.92 7.00
CA GLN A 284 3.27 -13.24 6.62
C GLN A 284 2.98 -12.82 5.18
N LEU A 285 2.14 -13.60 4.49
CA LEU A 285 1.62 -13.23 3.18
C LEU A 285 0.47 -12.22 3.34
N PRO A 286 0.19 -11.37 2.31
CA PRO A 286 -0.91 -10.40 2.38
C PRO A 286 -2.26 -11.05 2.69
N GLN A 287 -2.51 -12.24 2.14
CA GLN A 287 -3.73 -13.01 2.35
C GLN A 287 -3.94 -13.49 3.79
N ASP A 288 -2.88 -13.56 4.60
CA ASP A 288 -2.93 -14.06 5.98
C ASP A 288 -3.13 -12.92 6.99
N VAL A 289 -3.17 -11.66 6.52
CA VAL A 289 -3.31 -10.47 7.37
C VAL A 289 -4.66 -9.82 7.10
N PRO A 290 -5.49 -9.62 8.14
CA PRO A 290 -6.77 -8.92 7.98
C PRO A 290 -6.58 -7.53 7.37
N PRO A 291 -7.47 -7.12 6.46
CA PRO A 291 -7.39 -5.80 5.85
C PRO A 291 -7.66 -4.70 6.88
N TYR A 292 -7.25 -3.48 6.54
CA TYR A 292 -7.54 -2.31 7.33
C TYR A 292 -8.92 -1.77 6.97
N ILE A 293 -9.86 -1.87 7.92
CA ILE A 293 -11.25 -1.48 7.71
C ILE A 293 -11.48 -0.06 8.23
N VAL A 294 -11.96 0.81 7.34
CA VAL A 294 -12.28 2.22 7.62
C VAL A 294 -13.78 2.44 7.41
N PRO A 295 -14.57 2.69 8.48
CA PRO A 295 -15.97 3.05 8.32
C PRO A 295 -16.09 4.42 7.64
N LEU A 296 -17.07 4.55 6.74
CA LEU A 296 -17.37 5.76 5.99
C LEU A 296 -18.61 6.43 6.57
N SER A 297 -18.47 7.70 6.97
CA SER A 297 -19.60 8.59 7.25
C SER A 297 -20.42 8.86 5.98
N VAL A 298 -21.67 9.31 6.11
CA VAL A 298 -22.55 9.70 4.99
C VAL A 298 -21.84 10.68 4.04
N GLN A 299 -21.20 11.71 4.57
CA GLN A 299 -20.45 12.73 3.82
C GLN A 299 -19.30 12.11 3.00
N ALA A 300 -18.58 11.14 3.58
CA ALA A 300 -17.51 10.41 2.90
C ALA A 300 -18.05 9.50 1.79
N MET A 301 -19.17 8.81 2.04
CA MET A 301 -19.83 7.96 1.04
C MET A 301 -20.31 8.77 -0.17
N GLU A 302 -20.82 9.98 0.05
CA GLU A 302 -21.21 10.88 -1.05
C GLU A 302 -20.02 11.25 -1.94
N ILE A 303 -18.89 11.59 -1.33
CA ILE A 303 -17.65 11.89 -2.06
C ILE A 303 -17.18 10.67 -2.85
N VAL A 304 -17.16 9.50 -2.22
CA VAL A 304 -16.72 8.25 -2.87
C VAL A 304 -17.65 7.88 -4.02
N ARG A 305 -18.97 7.94 -3.82
CA ARG A 305 -19.98 7.67 -4.86
C ARG A 305 -19.79 8.58 -6.07
N HIS A 306 -19.67 9.89 -5.84
CA HIS A 306 -19.38 10.84 -6.91
C HIS A 306 -18.09 10.51 -7.65
N LEU A 307 -17.01 10.14 -6.94
CA LEU A 307 -15.75 9.77 -7.58
C LEU A 307 -15.87 8.47 -8.39
N LEU A 308 -16.65 7.49 -7.91
CA LEU A 308 -16.88 6.22 -8.59
C LEU A 308 -17.66 6.39 -9.90
N GLU A 309 -18.68 7.25 -9.92
CA GLU A 309 -19.44 7.60 -11.14
C GLU A 309 -18.56 8.23 -12.22
N GLN A 310 -17.46 8.88 -11.84
CA GLN A 310 -16.52 9.54 -12.75
C GLN A 310 -15.34 8.64 -13.16
N VAL A 311 -15.30 7.38 -12.71
CA VAL A 311 -14.24 6.43 -13.06
C VAL A 311 -14.33 6.06 -14.53
N LYS A 312 -13.21 6.21 -15.24
CA LYS A 312 -13.10 5.80 -16.64
C LYS A 312 -12.67 4.33 -16.75
N PRO A 313 -13.05 3.58 -17.79
CA PRO A 313 -12.67 2.17 -17.93
C PRO A 313 -11.15 1.88 -17.85
N ALA A 314 -10.31 2.79 -18.34
CA ALA A 314 -8.84 2.65 -18.30
C ALA A 314 -8.19 3.15 -16.99
N GLN A 315 -8.99 3.60 -16.01
CA GLN A 315 -8.52 4.17 -14.75
C GLN A 315 -8.33 3.07 -13.70
N HIS A 316 -7.13 3.00 -13.12
CA HIS A 316 -6.83 1.99 -12.10
C HIS A 316 -7.09 2.49 -10.66
N TYR A 317 -6.81 3.76 -10.39
CA TYR A 317 -6.94 4.35 -9.05
C TYR A 317 -8.15 5.27 -8.98
N LEU A 318 -8.83 5.34 -7.83
CA LEU A 318 -9.92 6.29 -7.60
C LEU A 318 -9.42 7.75 -7.76
N PHE A 319 -8.24 8.03 -7.17
CA PHE A 319 -7.51 9.29 -7.32
C PHE A 319 -6.43 9.17 -8.39
N ARG A 320 -6.79 9.37 -9.65
CA ARG A 320 -5.89 9.29 -10.81
C ARG A 320 -4.99 10.50 -11.03
N HIS A 321 -4.01 10.35 -11.91
CA HIS A 321 -3.23 11.45 -12.47
C HIS A 321 -4.05 12.20 -13.54
N ASP A 322 -3.80 13.51 -13.69
CA ASP A 322 -4.54 14.36 -14.62
C ASP A 322 -4.35 13.92 -16.07
N SER A 323 -3.10 13.65 -16.47
CA SER A 323 -2.73 13.29 -17.84
C SER A 323 -2.64 11.78 -18.12
N GLU A 324 -2.62 10.93 -17.10
CA GLU A 324 -2.34 9.50 -17.28
C GLU A 324 -3.23 8.64 -16.37
N LEU A 325 -4.29 8.07 -16.95
CA LEU A 325 -5.38 7.41 -16.20
C LEU A 325 -4.91 6.19 -15.39
N LYS A 326 -3.85 5.52 -15.84
CA LYS A 326 -3.25 4.35 -15.15
C LYS A 326 -2.41 4.74 -13.94
N LYS A 327 -1.99 5.99 -13.82
CA LYS A 327 -1.19 6.47 -12.69
C LYS A 327 -2.09 7.12 -11.64
N ARG A 328 -1.68 6.97 -10.38
CA ARG A 328 -2.28 7.66 -9.25
C ARG A 328 -1.90 9.14 -9.19
N MET A 329 -2.70 9.92 -8.46
CA MET A 329 -2.41 11.29 -8.06
C MET A 329 -0.99 11.42 -7.47
N SER A 330 -0.32 12.54 -7.72
CA SER A 330 1.02 12.80 -7.17
C SER A 330 1.00 12.98 -5.66
N GLU A 331 2.11 12.63 -5.00
CA GLU A 331 2.27 12.76 -3.54
C GLU A 331 2.23 14.21 -3.06
N ASN A 332 2.59 15.12 -3.95
CA ASN A 332 2.64 16.55 -3.67
C ASN A 332 1.32 17.26 -3.95
N THR A 333 0.33 16.62 -4.60
CA THR A 333 -0.90 17.31 -5.05
C THR A 333 -1.70 17.88 -3.88
N LEU A 334 -1.98 17.06 -2.86
CA LEU A 334 -2.77 17.47 -1.69
C LEU A 334 -2.04 18.51 -0.84
N ASN A 335 -0.75 18.29 -0.55
CA ASN A 335 0.08 19.27 0.17
C ASN A 335 0.26 20.57 -0.63
N GLY A 336 0.33 20.49 -1.96
CA GLY A 336 0.38 21.65 -2.85
C GLY A 336 -0.90 22.47 -2.80
N ALA A 337 -2.07 21.81 -2.69
CA ALA A 337 -3.35 22.48 -2.48
C ALA A 337 -3.42 23.18 -1.11
N LEU A 338 -3.02 22.52 -0.02
CA LEU A 338 -2.93 23.13 1.31
C LEU A 338 -2.03 24.38 1.30
N LYS A 339 -0.86 24.30 0.67
CA LYS A 339 0.05 25.44 0.50
C LYS A 339 -0.59 26.59 -0.27
N ARG A 340 -1.32 26.31 -1.36
CA ARG A 340 -2.04 27.33 -2.14
C ARG A 340 -3.19 27.97 -1.37
N MET A 341 -3.81 27.24 -0.43
CA MET A 341 -4.83 27.78 0.48
C MET A 341 -4.24 28.59 1.66
N GLY A 342 -2.92 28.79 1.69
CA GLY A 342 -2.24 29.57 2.73
C GLY A 342 -1.88 28.77 3.99
N TYR A 343 -1.89 27.43 3.92
CA TYR A 343 -1.53 26.54 5.04
C TYR A 343 -0.10 26.01 4.93
N ARG A 344 0.80 26.78 4.28
CA ARG A 344 2.23 26.44 4.28
C ARG A 344 2.73 26.48 5.73
N ASP A 345 3.41 25.42 6.15
CA ASP A 345 3.97 25.25 7.50
C ASP A 345 2.95 25.26 8.66
N LEU A 346 1.63 25.32 8.35
CA LEU A 346 0.53 25.25 9.33
C LEU A 346 -0.22 23.92 9.29
N LEU A 347 -0.35 23.32 8.11
CA LEU A 347 -1.00 22.02 7.96
C LEU A 347 -0.38 21.23 6.81
N THR A 348 -0.07 19.97 7.08
CA THR A 348 0.27 19.00 6.03
C THR A 348 -0.79 17.90 5.94
N GLY A 349 -0.79 17.13 4.85
CA GLY A 349 -1.63 15.95 4.73
C GLY A 349 -1.36 14.90 5.81
N HIS A 350 -0.17 14.89 6.43
CA HIS A 350 0.07 14.10 7.64
C HIS A 350 -0.49 14.79 8.90
N GLY A 351 -0.38 16.12 8.97
CA GLY A 351 -0.97 16.95 10.03
C GLY A 351 -2.49 16.83 10.16
N ILE A 352 -3.22 16.52 9.09
CA ILE A 352 -4.67 16.23 9.16
C ILE A 352 -4.96 15.10 10.16
N ARG A 353 -4.09 14.09 10.23
CA ARG A 353 -4.24 12.98 11.18
C ARG A 353 -3.93 13.40 12.61
N GLY A 354 -2.95 14.29 12.80
CA GLY A 354 -2.69 14.90 14.10
C GLY A 354 -3.86 15.77 14.57
N THR A 355 -4.47 16.53 13.65
CA THR A 355 -5.67 17.34 13.87
C THR A 355 -6.83 16.46 14.35
N MET A 356 -7.15 15.41 13.58
CA MET A 356 -8.24 14.47 13.91
C MET A 356 -7.98 13.70 15.21
N SER A 357 -6.75 13.20 15.41
CA SER A 357 -6.38 12.52 16.65
C SER A 357 -6.59 13.44 17.85
N THR A 358 -6.12 14.67 17.76
CA THR A 358 -6.20 15.64 18.85
C THR A 358 -7.66 15.98 19.15
N ALA A 359 -8.42 16.35 18.12
CA ALA A 359 -9.83 16.72 18.26
C ALA A 359 -10.68 15.59 18.86
N LEU A 360 -10.54 14.35 18.36
CA LEU A 360 -11.32 13.22 18.88
C LEU A 360 -10.99 12.87 20.33
N ASN A 361 -9.72 13.02 20.75
CA ASN A 361 -9.35 12.85 22.15
C ASN A 361 -9.89 13.98 23.03
N GLU A 362 -9.85 15.24 22.55
CA GLU A 362 -10.42 16.40 23.25
C GLU A 362 -11.95 16.32 23.41
N ILE A 363 -12.64 15.78 22.41
CA ILE A 363 -14.10 15.50 22.45
C ILE A 363 -14.43 14.38 23.47
N GLY A 364 -13.48 13.50 23.79
CA GLY A 364 -13.64 12.46 24.82
C GLY A 364 -13.80 11.03 24.28
N TYR A 365 -13.49 10.77 23.01
CA TYR A 365 -13.54 9.40 22.48
C TYR A 365 -12.44 8.51 23.07
N PRO A 366 -12.71 7.21 23.27
CA PRO A 366 -11.69 6.26 23.71
C PRO A 366 -10.48 6.23 22.77
N LYS A 367 -9.27 6.43 23.33
CA LYS A 367 -8.01 6.44 22.59
C LYS A 367 -7.82 5.20 21.71
N VAL A 368 -8.28 4.03 22.17
CA VAL A 368 -8.21 2.77 21.42
C VAL A 368 -8.97 2.84 20.09
N TRP A 369 -10.13 3.52 20.05
CA TRP A 369 -10.91 3.69 18.83
C TRP A 369 -10.23 4.65 17.86
N VAL A 370 -9.68 5.74 18.38
CA VAL A 370 -8.93 6.74 17.60
C VAL A 370 -7.67 6.13 17.00
N ASP A 371 -6.90 5.38 17.78
CA ASP A 371 -5.69 4.70 17.30
C ASP A 371 -5.99 3.60 16.28
N ALA A 372 -7.07 2.84 16.47
CA ALA A 372 -7.55 1.87 15.50
C ALA A 372 -7.96 2.55 14.18
N GLN A 373 -8.67 3.68 14.25
CA GLN A 373 -9.10 4.49 13.10
C GLN A 373 -7.94 5.20 12.38
N LEU A 374 -6.83 5.42 13.05
CA LEU A 374 -5.66 5.98 12.42
C LEU A 374 -4.70 4.88 11.98
N SER A 375 -4.90 3.61 12.34
CA SER A 375 -3.86 2.58 12.17
C SER A 375 -2.57 3.11 12.81
N HIS A 376 -2.59 3.33 14.13
CA HIS A 376 -1.41 3.60 14.95
C HIS A 376 -0.98 2.31 15.68
N VAL A 377 0.34 2.14 15.89
CA VAL A 377 0.87 1.07 16.75
C VAL A 377 1.27 1.72 18.07
N ASP A 378 0.79 1.17 19.18
CA ASP A 378 1.28 1.55 20.50
C ASP A 378 2.75 1.10 20.65
N PRO A 379 3.71 2.02 20.87
CA PRO A 379 5.11 1.68 21.06
C PRO A 379 5.37 0.76 22.26
N ASN A 380 4.48 0.76 23.27
CA ASN A 380 4.73 0.18 24.59
C ASN A 380 4.16 -1.24 24.78
N LYS A 381 3.48 -1.83 23.78
CA LYS A 381 2.94 -3.20 23.90
C LYS A 381 3.70 -4.19 23.01
N VAL A 382 4.40 -5.12 23.66
CA VAL A 382 5.07 -6.30 23.06
C VAL A 382 4.06 -7.26 22.40
N SER A 383 2.76 -7.14 22.72
CA SER A 383 1.65 -7.89 22.13
C SER A 383 0.65 -6.97 21.43
N ALA A 384 1.02 -6.41 20.27
CA ALA A 384 0.07 -5.74 19.37
C ALA A 384 -0.30 -6.71 18.25
N THR A 385 -1.18 -7.66 18.55
CA THR A 385 -2.01 -8.27 17.51
C THR A 385 -2.87 -7.15 16.95
N TYR A 386 -2.80 -6.94 15.63
CA TYR A 386 -3.31 -5.75 14.97
C TYR A 386 -4.84 -5.72 14.98
N ASN A 387 -5.40 -4.82 15.80
CA ASN A 387 -6.84 -4.54 15.94
C ASN A 387 -7.48 -3.80 14.76
N HIS A 388 -7.02 -4.00 13.53
CA HIS A 388 -7.52 -3.24 12.38
C HIS A 388 -8.97 -3.56 11.99
N ALA A 389 -9.51 -4.68 12.48
CA ALA A 389 -10.90 -5.10 12.32
C ALA A 389 -11.73 -4.95 13.62
N GLU A 390 -11.13 -4.53 14.73
CA GLU A 390 -11.89 -4.35 15.98
C GLU A 390 -12.61 -3.00 16.02
N TYR A 391 -13.70 -2.97 16.79
CA TYR A 391 -14.52 -1.79 17.07
C TYR A 391 -15.12 -1.10 15.84
N VAL A 392 -15.38 -1.82 14.74
CA VAL A 392 -15.89 -1.21 13.48
C VAL A 392 -17.18 -0.43 13.71
N GLU A 393 -18.13 -0.98 14.47
CA GLU A 393 -19.43 -0.32 14.72
C GLU A 393 -19.30 0.88 15.67
N GLN A 394 -18.44 0.82 16.68
CA GLN A 394 -18.15 1.95 17.55
C GLN A 394 -17.45 3.07 16.77
N ARG A 395 -16.45 2.70 15.94
CA ARG A 395 -15.77 3.64 15.04
C ARG A 395 -16.73 4.21 14.00
N ARG A 396 -17.71 3.45 13.51
CA ARG A 396 -18.73 3.97 12.58
C ARG A 396 -19.50 5.14 13.19
N ARG A 397 -19.95 4.99 14.44
CA ARG A 397 -20.64 6.08 15.18
C ARG A 397 -19.71 7.27 15.40
N MET A 398 -18.49 7.02 15.86
CA MET A 398 -17.46 8.06 16.06
C MET A 398 -17.16 8.83 14.76
N MET A 399 -17.02 8.13 13.64
CA MET A 399 -16.69 8.75 12.36
C MET A 399 -17.86 9.50 11.75
N GLN A 400 -19.10 9.08 12.01
CA GLN A 400 -20.27 9.85 11.63
C GLN A 400 -20.38 11.15 12.44
N ASP A 401 -20.29 11.07 13.77
CA ASP A 401 -20.32 12.26 14.65
C ASP A 401 -19.18 13.24 14.31
N TRP A 402 -17.97 12.72 14.04
CA TRP A 402 -16.86 13.54 13.55
C TRP A 402 -17.17 14.27 12.25
N ALA A 403 -17.81 13.59 11.29
CA ALA A 403 -18.20 14.22 10.02
C ALA A 403 -19.27 15.30 10.23
N ASP A 404 -20.25 15.04 11.10
CA ASP A 404 -21.30 16.00 11.44
C ASP A 404 -20.71 17.25 12.12
N ARG A 405 -19.74 17.07 13.02
CA ARG A 405 -18.99 18.18 13.64
C ARG A 405 -18.15 18.97 12.65
N LEU A 406 -17.54 18.32 11.65
CA LEU A 406 -16.84 19.03 10.58
C LEU A 406 -17.81 19.92 9.78
N ASP A 407 -19.04 19.47 9.54
CA ASP A 407 -20.05 20.30 8.89
C ASP A 407 -20.45 21.51 9.76
N LEU A 408 -20.59 21.32 11.08
CA LEU A 408 -20.80 22.42 12.03
C LEU A 408 -19.61 23.41 12.05
N PHE A 409 -18.37 22.92 12.05
CA PHE A 409 -17.19 23.79 11.94
C PHE A 409 -17.18 24.57 10.63
N GLU A 410 -17.55 23.96 9.50
CA GLU A 410 -17.66 24.64 8.20
C GLU A 410 -18.67 25.80 8.24
N GLN A 411 -19.77 25.62 8.99
CA GLN A 411 -20.80 26.63 9.24
C GLN A 411 -20.43 27.66 10.32
N ASN A 412 -19.22 27.60 10.87
CA ASN A 412 -18.74 28.47 11.95
C ASN A 412 -19.47 28.28 13.30
N LEU A 413 -20.11 27.13 13.52
CA LEU A 413 -20.75 26.74 14.79
C LEU A 413 -19.75 26.02 15.70
N VAL A 414 -18.71 26.75 16.13
CA VAL A 414 -17.53 26.19 16.82
C VAL A 414 -17.88 25.59 18.18
N GLU A 415 -18.74 26.26 18.96
CA GLU A 415 -19.12 25.81 20.30
C GLU A 415 -19.85 24.47 20.24
N ALA A 416 -20.90 24.40 19.42
CA ALA A 416 -21.66 23.20 19.10
C ALA A 416 -20.75 22.05 18.62
N ALA A 417 -19.84 22.33 17.68
CA ALA A 417 -18.93 21.32 17.13
C ALA A 417 -17.89 20.82 18.14
N SER A 418 -17.53 21.63 19.14
CA SER A 418 -16.48 21.32 20.12
C SER A 418 -17.04 20.74 21.43
N MET A 419 -18.36 20.56 21.56
CA MET A 419 -18.96 20.04 22.80
C MET A 419 -18.42 18.63 23.11
N PRO A 420 -17.90 18.38 24.33
CA PRO A 420 -17.49 17.05 24.74
C PRO A 420 -18.64 16.05 24.68
N LEU A 421 -18.32 14.76 24.59
CA LEU A 421 -19.31 13.69 24.69
C LEU A 421 -19.95 13.69 26.08
N THR A 422 -21.27 13.78 26.14
CA THR A 422 -22.02 13.54 27.38
C THR A 422 -22.03 12.03 27.64
N ILE A 423 -21.26 11.57 28.63
CA ILE A 423 -21.23 10.16 29.02
C ILE A 423 -22.42 9.91 29.95
N HIS A 424 -23.49 9.28 29.44
CA HIS A 424 -24.52 8.68 30.29
C HIS A 424 -24.10 7.24 30.61
N LEU A 425 -23.77 6.98 31.87
CA LEU A 425 -23.59 5.62 32.39
C LEU A 425 -24.99 5.07 32.74
N GLU A 426 -25.61 4.30 31.85
CA GLU A 426 -26.79 3.52 32.22
C GLU A 426 -26.41 2.46 33.25
N GLY A 427 -27.03 2.49 34.43
CA GLY A 427 -26.89 1.46 35.47
C GLY A 427 -26.45 1.93 36.86
N VAL A 428 -26.17 3.22 37.06
CA VAL A 428 -26.05 3.79 38.41
C VAL A 428 -27.32 4.61 38.67
N PRO A 429 -28.18 4.22 39.64
CA PRO A 429 -29.31 5.07 40.00
C PRO A 429 -28.75 6.41 40.48
N VAL A 430 -29.21 7.50 39.87
CA VAL A 430 -29.06 8.82 40.46
C VAL A 430 -29.97 8.80 41.68
N LEU A 431 -29.39 8.50 42.84
CA LEU A 431 -30.06 8.76 44.11
C LEU A 431 -30.23 10.28 44.17
N SER A 432 -31.48 10.75 44.20
CA SER A 432 -31.76 12.04 44.80
C SER A 432 -31.32 11.99 46.26
N ASP A 433 -30.87 13.12 46.81
CA ASP A 433 -30.34 13.22 48.18
C ASP A 433 -31.31 12.69 49.27
N GLU A 434 -32.59 12.46 48.93
CA GLU A 434 -33.62 11.94 49.83
C GLU A 434 -33.69 10.40 49.92
N GLU A 435 -33.14 9.63 48.97
CA GLU A 435 -33.28 8.16 48.94
C GLU A 435 -32.04 7.39 49.45
N ALA A 436 -30.96 8.08 49.81
CA ALA A 436 -29.71 7.46 50.27
C ALA A 436 -29.77 6.82 51.67
N ALA A 437 -30.89 6.91 52.39
CA ALA A 437 -30.99 6.46 53.78
C ALA A 437 -31.52 5.03 54.00
N SER A 438 -31.93 4.30 52.94
CA SER A 438 -32.65 3.03 53.14
C SER A 438 -32.47 2.02 51.99
N ALA A 439 -31.33 1.29 51.96
CA ALA A 439 -31.26 -0.14 51.56
C ALA A 439 -29.80 -0.65 51.53
N PRO A 440 -29.53 -1.93 51.91
CA PRO A 440 -28.20 -2.53 51.84
C PRO A 440 -27.90 -3.16 50.46
N PRO A 441 -26.62 -3.37 50.10
CA PRO A 441 -26.22 -3.66 48.72
C PRO A 441 -26.33 -5.15 48.37
N LYS A 442 -26.86 -5.45 47.19
CA LYS A 442 -26.71 -6.75 46.53
C LYS A 442 -25.63 -6.68 45.46
N VAL A 443 -24.68 -7.61 45.54
CA VAL A 443 -23.60 -7.81 44.56
C VAL A 443 -24.15 -8.59 43.37
N ALA A 444 -24.12 -7.99 42.18
CA ALA A 444 -24.41 -8.67 40.92
C ALA A 444 -23.30 -8.43 39.89
N ALA A 445 -23.11 -9.45 39.05
CA ALA A 445 -21.92 -9.74 38.25
C ALA A 445 -21.51 -8.64 37.26
N THR A 446 -20.19 -8.44 37.17
CA THR A 446 -19.48 -7.61 36.19
C THR A 446 -19.70 -8.10 34.75
N SER A 447 -20.54 -7.40 34.00
CA SER A 447 -20.41 -7.27 32.55
C SER A 447 -19.62 -6.00 32.24
N ALA A 448 -18.73 -6.06 31.23
CA ALA A 448 -17.95 -4.90 30.80
C ALA A 448 -18.89 -3.78 30.30
N PRO A 449 -18.65 -2.49 30.65
CA PRO A 449 -19.57 -1.42 30.33
C PRO A 449 -19.69 -1.24 28.81
N LEU A 450 -20.92 -1.38 28.32
CA LEU A 450 -21.28 -1.15 26.92
C LEU A 450 -21.47 0.35 26.74
N LEU A 451 -20.53 0.99 26.07
CA LEU A 451 -20.53 2.43 25.84
C LEU A 451 -21.53 2.76 24.71
N ILE A 452 -22.77 3.08 25.08
CA ILE A 452 -23.79 3.54 24.13
C ILE A 452 -23.61 5.05 23.97
N VAL A 453 -22.95 5.45 22.89
CA VAL A 453 -23.01 6.85 22.43
C VAL A 453 -24.42 7.09 21.88
N THR A 454 -25.29 7.70 22.68
CA THR A 454 -26.55 8.28 22.21
C THR A 454 -26.26 9.66 21.61
N LYS A 455 -27.04 10.04 20.59
CA LYS A 455 -27.03 11.42 20.08
C LYS A 455 -27.35 12.36 21.26
N PRO A 456 -26.72 13.54 21.38
CA PRO A 456 -27.22 14.55 22.29
C PRO A 456 -28.70 14.80 21.98
N GLY A 457 -29.55 14.56 22.98
CA GLY A 457 -30.99 14.83 22.89
C GLY A 457 -31.23 16.32 22.64
N ASP A 458 -32.11 16.60 21.67
CA ASP A 458 -32.92 17.82 21.47
C ASP A 458 -32.34 19.19 21.85
N ALA A 459 -31.03 19.40 21.64
CA ALA A 459 -30.40 20.72 21.75
C ALA A 459 -29.36 20.99 20.65
N MET A 460 -29.44 20.29 19.51
CA MET A 460 -28.78 20.72 18.28
C MET A 460 -29.85 21.27 17.34
N PRO A 461 -29.69 22.45 16.73
CA PRO A 461 -30.66 22.93 15.75
C PRO A 461 -30.84 21.85 14.67
N LEU A 462 -32.10 21.53 14.35
CA LEU A 462 -32.45 20.68 13.22
C LEU A 462 -32.02 21.38 11.93
N VAL A 463 -30.80 21.09 11.48
CA VAL A 463 -30.22 21.64 10.25
C VAL A 463 -30.66 20.75 9.08
N SER A 464 -31.31 21.34 8.07
CA SER A 464 -31.90 20.63 6.92
C SER A 464 -30.83 19.97 6.05
N ALA A 465 -31.15 18.84 5.41
CA ALA A 465 -30.21 18.06 4.59
C ALA A 465 -29.57 18.82 3.40
N GLU A 466 -30.11 19.98 3.03
CA GLU A 466 -29.56 20.89 2.01
C GLU A 466 -28.33 21.67 2.48
N THR A 467 -28.13 21.80 3.80
CA THR A 467 -27.08 22.65 4.39
C THR A 467 -25.79 21.93 4.77
N HIS A 468 -25.71 20.60 4.58
CA HIS A 468 -24.52 19.77 4.84
C HIS A 468 -23.54 19.61 3.65
N ARG A 469 -23.79 20.24 2.48
CA ARG A 469 -23.13 19.84 1.22
C ARG A 469 -22.20 20.85 0.55
N LEU A 470 -21.25 20.32 -0.23
CA LEU A 470 -20.50 21.07 -1.24
C LEU A 470 -21.45 21.66 -2.29
N PRO A 471 -21.32 22.94 -2.67
CA PRO A 471 -22.04 23.49 -3.83
C PRO A 471 -21.69 22.79 -5.15
N ALA A 472 -20.55 22.09 -5.19
CA ALA A 472 -19.99 21.43 -6.37
C ALA A 472 -20.24 19.92 -6.44
N VAL A 473 -20.79 19.30 -5.39
CA VAL A 473 -21.27 17.91 -5.44
C VAL A 473 -22.79 18.03 -5.54
N PRO A 474 -23.39 17.79 -6.72
CA PRO A 474 -24.84 17.84 -6.83
C PRO A 474 -25.45 16.86 -5.83
N LEU A 475 -26.64 17.17 -5.33
CA LEU A 475 -27.47 16.22 -4.59
C LEU A 475 -27.37 14.86 -5.30
N PRO A 476 -27.23 13.71 -4.60
CA PRO A 476 -27.67 12.47 -5.20
C PRO A 476 -29.06 12.79 -5.69
N ARG A 477 -29.26 12.76 -7.01
CA ARG A 477 -30.59 12.99 -7.57
C ARG A 477 -31.48 12.08 -6.76
N SER A 478 -32.43 12.67 -6.03
CA SER A 478 -33.49 11.88 -5.44
C SER A 478 -33.99 11.05 -6.61
N VAL A 479 -34.21 9.76 -6.39
CA VAL A 479 -34.72 8.83 -7.42
C VAL A 479 -36.12 9.27 -7.94
N MET A 480 -36.58 10.47 -7.56
CA MET A 480 -37.92 10.98 -7.70
C MET A 480 -38.06 12.13 -8.71
N GLU A 481 -36.99 12.75 -9.22
CA GLU A 481 -37.14 13.91 -10.13
C GLU A 481 -36.14 13.98 -11.29
N GLU A 482 -35.99 12.90 -12.05
CA GLU A 482 -35.81 13.03 -13.51
C GLU A 482 -37.03 12.43 -14.19
N PRO A 483 -37.62 13.06 -15.21
CA PRO A 483 -38.51 12.34 -16.09
C PRO A 483 -37.64 11.27 -16.75
N LEU A 484 -37.73 10.05 -16.23
CA LEU A 484 -37.14 8.85 -16.81
C LEU A 484 -37.36 8.92 -18.32
N SER A 485 -36.29 8.79 -19.11
CA SER A 485 -36.41 8.60 -20.56
C SER A 485 -37.45 7.51 -20.80
N ASP A 486 -38.27 7.60 -21.84
CA ASP A 486 -39.32 6.60 -22.11
C ASP A 486 -38.77 5.16 -22.05
N ILE A 487 -37.52 4.95 -22.45
CA ILE A 487 -36.80 3.67 -22.37
C ILE A 487 -36.47 3.27 -20.92
N GLN A 488 -36.07 4.22 -20.06
CA GLN A 488 -35.80 3.97 -18.64
C GLN A 488 -37.09 3.73 -17.85
N ARG A 489 -38.16 4.44 -18.22
CA ARG A 489 -39.50 4.35 -17.64
C ARG A 489 -40.11 2.98 -17.95
N GLN A 490 -40.08 2.58 -19.22
CA GLN A 490 -40.46 1.23 -19.66
C GLN A 490 -39.60 0.14 -18.99
N ARG A 491 -38.30 0.37 -18.79
CA ARG A 491 -37.43 -0.61 -18.13
C ARG A 491 -37.69 -0.72 -16.64
N MET A 492 -38.07 0.37 -15.96
CA MET A 492 -38.51 0.35 -14.57
C MET A 492 -39.86 -0.36 -14.42
N GLU A 493 -40.83 -0.04 -15.26
CA GLU A 493 -42.13 -0.73 -15.30
C GLU A 493 -41.95 -2.24 -15.53
N LEU A 494 -41.04 -2.65 -16.42
CA LEU A 494 -40.71 -4.06 -16.62
C LEU A 494 -40.04 -4.70 -15.40
N VAL A 495 -39.21 -3.97 -14.65
CA VAL A 495 -38.61 -4.46 -13.40
C VAL A 495 -39.67 -4.61 -12.31
N ASP A 496 -40.54 -3.61 -12.14
CA ASP A 496 -41.61 -3.62 -11.15
C ASP A 496 -42.61 -4.75 -11.43
N VAL A 497 -42.98 -4.94 -12.70
CA VAL A 497 -43.80 -6.09 -13.13
C VAL A 497 -43.04 -7.39 -12.89
N PHE A 498 -41.75 -7.50 -13.24
CA PHE A 498 -40.97 -8.71 -13.00
C PHE A 498 -40.89 -9.08 -11.51
N GLU A 499 -40.75 -8.10 -10.62
CA GLU A 499 -40.62 -8.28 -9.17
C GLU A 499 -41.96 -8.35 -8.44
N ALA A 500 -43.08 -8.18 -9.14
CA ALA A 500 -44.41 -8.23 -8.57
C ALA A 500 -44.64 -9.55 -7.77
N PRO A 501 -45.35 -9.51 -6.62
CA PRO A 501 -45.47 -10.65 -5.72
C PRO A 501 -46.02 -11.93 -6.35
N HIS A 502 -46.89 -11.81 -7.36
CA HIS A 502 -47.46 -12.94 -8.10
C HIS A 502 -46.50 -13.56 -9.13
N ASN A 503 -45.38 -12.90 -9.45
CA ASN A 503 -44.34 -13.42 -10.33
C ASN A 503 -43.23 -14.09 -9.50
N LEU A 504 -43.38 -15.40 -9.29
CA LEU A 504 -42.57 -16.16 -8.35
C LEU A 504 -41.23 -16.59 -8.96
N PRO A 505 -40.11 -16.56 -8.22
CA PRO A 505 -38.88 -17.23 -8.63
C PRO A 505 -39.14 -18.71 -8.93
N VAL A 506 -38.49 -19.27 -9.96
CA VAL A 506 -38.69 -20.68 -10.39
C VAL A 506 -38.58 -21.68 -9.23
N ALA A 507 -37.71 -21.43 -8.25
CA ALA A 507 -37.56 -22.29 -7.08
C ALA A 507 -38.81 -22.28 -6.16
N GLU A 508 -39.41 -21.11 -5.98
CA GLU A 508 -40.60 -20.92 -5.15
C GLU A 508 -41.86 -21.46 -5.84
N TYR A 509 -42.02 -21.16 -7.14
CA TYR A 509 -43.08 -21.75 -7.96
C TYR A 509 -43.01 -23.27 -7.98
N ALA A 510 -41.81 -23.85 -8.11
CA ALA A 510 -41.63 -25.30 -8.06
C ALA A 510 -42.12 -25.92 -6.74
N LYS A 511 -41.84 -25.23 -5.61
CA LYS A 511 -42.30 -25.65 -4.29
C LYS A 511 -43.83 -25.59 -4.19
N MET A 512 -44.46 -24.52 -4.68
CA MET A 512 -45.92 -24.38 -4.66
C MET A 512 -46.63 -25.36 -5.60
N ALA A 513 -46.04 -25.67 -6.75
CA ALA A 513 -46.56 -26.65 -7.69
C ALA A 513 -46.30 -28.12 -7.28
N GLY A 514 -45.53 -28.36 -6.22
CA GLY A 514 -45.16 -29.71 -5.77
C GLY A 514 -44.26 -30.46 -6.76
N LYS A 515 -43.40 -29.74 -7.49
CA LYS A 515 -42.53 -30.29 -8.55
C LYS A 515 -41.07 -29.92 -8.32
N SER A 516 -40.15 -30.63 -8.98
CA SER A 516 -38.73 -30.27 -8.90
C SER A 516 -38.43 -29.02 -9.74
N ARG A 517 -37.48 -28.20 -9.27
CA ARG A 517 -36.98 -27.03 -10.02
C ARG A 517 -36.55 -27.39 -11.45
N ARG A 518 -35.91 -28.55 -11.63
CA ARG A 518 -35.47 -29.06 -12.93
C ARG A 518 -36.64 -29.36 -13.87
N TRP A 519 -37.74 -29.89 -13.33
CA TRP A 519 -38.97 -30.15 -14.10
C TRP A 519 -39.63 -28.85 -14.56
N ILE A 520 -39.70 -27.83 -13.68
CA ILE A 520 -40.24 -26.52 -14.06
C ILE A 520 -39.39 -25.85 -15.15
N SER A 521 -38.05 -25.91 -15.04
CA SER A 521 -37.17 -25.41 -16.10
C SER A 521 -37.32 -26.16 -17.42
N TYR A 522 -37.70 -27.44 -17.40
CA TYR A 522 -38.02 -28.21 -18.60
C TYR A 522 -39.35 -27.73 -19.22
N GLU A 523 -40.41 -27.57 -18.42
CA GLU A 523 -41.72 -27.10 -18.90
C GLU A 523 -41.68 -25.69 -19.50
N ILE A 524 -40.86 -24.79 -18.93
CA ILE A 524 -40.60 -23.46 -19.50
C ILE A 524 -39.95 -23.59 -20.89
N LYS A 525 -38.94 -24.46 -21.03
CA LYS A 525 -38.25 -24.70 -22.32
C LYS A 525 -39.14 -25.39 -23.35
N ALA A 526 -40.05 -26.26 -22.89
CA ALA A 526 -41.02 -26.93 -23.73
C ALA A 526 -42.16 -26.00 -24.18
N GLY A 527 -42.23 -24.76 -23.67
CA GLY A 527 -43.27 -23.79 -23.99
C GLY A 527 -44.61 -24.08 -23.33
N ASN A 528 -44.62 -24.85 -22.23
CA ASN A 528 -45.84 -25.17 -21.47
C ASN A 528 -46.08 -24.20 -20.31
N LEU A 529 -45.05 -23.49 -19.85
CA LEU A 529 -45.15 -22.46 -18.81
C LEU A 529 -44.67 -21.11 -19.35
N LEU A 530 -45.43 -20.07 -19.05
CA LEU A 530 -45.02 -18.68 -19.30
C LEU A 530 -44.01 -18.29 -18.21
N ALA A 531 -42.82 -17.87 -18.64
CA ALA A 531 -41.81 -17.37 -17.73
C ALA A 531 -41.26 -16.03 -18.24
N LEU A 532 -41.26 -15.04 -17.36
CA LEU A 532 -40.60 -13.77 -17.60
C LEU A 532 -39.10 -13.92 -17.35
N ASN A 533 -38.29 -13.29 -18.19
CA ASN A 533 -36.85 -13.27 -18.06
C ASN A 533 -36.33 -11.83 -18.13
N LEU A 534 -35.45 -11.47 -17.19
CA LEU A 534 -34.84 -10.16 -17.13
C LEU A 534 -33.32 -10.26 -16.89
N GLY A 535 -32.58 -10.53 -17.97
CA GLY A 535 -31.12 -10.54 -17.99
C GLY A 535 -30.49 -11.46 -16.93
N ASN A 536 -29.71 -10.88 -16.01
CA ASN A 536 -29.03 -11.60 -14.93
C ASN A 536 -29.92 -11.85 -13.69
N ARG A 537 -31.18 -11.37 -13.67
CA ARG A 537 -32.11 -11.56 -12.54
C ARG A 537 -32.86 -12.89 -12.57
N GLY A 538 -32.58 -13.74 -13.56
CA GLY A 538 -33.15 -15.08 -13.68
C GLY A 538 -34.57 -15.09 -14.26
N GLN A 539 -35.26 -16.21 -14.07
CA GLN A 539 -36.62 -16.43 -14.56
C GLN A 539 -37.63 -16.38 -13.41
N ARG A 540 -38.81 -15.81 -13.70
CA ARG A 540 -39.96 -15.81 -12.79
C ARG A 540 -41.20 -16.32 -13.52
N VAL A 541 -42.00 -17.12 -12.82
CA VAL A 541 -43.22 -17.76 -13.34
C VAL A 541 -44.41 -17.15 -12.61
N PRO A 542 -45.43 -16.64 -13.33
CA PRO A 542 -46.64 -16.13 -12.70
C PRO A 542 -47.38 -17.25 -11.97
N ASP A 543 -47.86 -16.96 -10.76
CA ASP A 543 -48.67 -17.86 -9.93
C ASP A 543 -50.02 -18.22 -10.58
N TRP A 544 -50.42 -17.51 -11.65
CA TRP A 544 -51.61 -17.80 -12.46
C TRP A 544 -51.63 -19.24 -12.99
N HIS A 545 -50.46 -19.84 -13.21
CA HIS A 545 -50.37 -21.24 -13.63
C HIS A 545 -50.77 -22.25 -12.55
N LEU A 546 -50.95 -21.82 -11.30
CA LEU A 546 -51.49 -22.64 -10.22
C LEU A 546 -53.02 -22.80 -10.33
N ASP A 547 -53.70 -21.92 -11.06
CA ASP A 547 -55.13 -22.04 -11.38
C ASP A 547 -55.30 -22.88 -12.66
N PRO A 548 -56.01 -24.02 -12.62
CA PRO A 548 -56.15 -24.92 -13.77
C PRO A 548 -56.77 -24.28 -15.02
N VAL A 549 -57.72 -23.36 -14.84
CA VAL A 549 -58.44 -22.73 -15.96
C VAL A 549 -57.54 -21.68 -16.64
N LYS A 550 -56.81 -20.90 -15.83
CA LYS A 550 -55.83 -19.93 -16.33
C LYS A 550 -54.62 -20.64 -16.95
N HIS A 551 -54.17 -21.75 -16.36
CA HIS A 551 -53.11 -22.58 -16.92
C HIS A 551 -53.47 -23.08 -18.33
N ALA A 552 -54.68 -23.61 -18.52
CA ALA A 552 -55.16 -24.08 -19.81
C ALA A 552 -55.20 -22.95 -20.86
N LEU A 553 -55.66 -21.76 -20.48
CA LEU A 553 -55.64 -20.56 -21.32
C LEU A 553 -54.21 -20.20 -21.74
N ILE A 554 -53.30 -20.06 -20.78
CA ILE A 554 -51.92 -19.63 -21.03
C ILE A 554 -51.18 -20.65 -21.91
N GLN A 555 -51.39 -21.95 -21.65
CA GLN A 555 -50.78 -23.03 -22.43
C GLN A 555 -51.30 -23.04 -23.87
N ALA A 556 -52.60 -22.79 -24.09
CA ALA A 556 -53.18 -22.70 -25.42
C ALA A 556 -52.63 -21.49 -26.19
N VAL A 557 -52.52 -20.33 -25.52
CA VAL A 557 -51.93 -19.11 -26.11
C VAL A 557 -50.46 -19.35 -26.48
N LEU A 558 -49.64 -19.89 -25.58
CA LEU A 558 -48.22 -20.23 -25.85
C LEU A 558 -48.05 -21.15 -27.06
N LYS A 559 -48.95 -22.14 -27.24
CA LYS A 559 -48.92 -23.06 -28.38
C LYS A 559 -49.34 -22.40 -29.70
N LEU A 560 -50.27 -21.45 -29.66
CA LEU A 560 -50.77 -20.73 -30.84
C LEU A 560 -49.84 -19.58 -31.26
N THR A 561 -49.04 -19.06 -30.33
CA THR A 561 -48.13 -17.92 -30.54
C THR A 561 -46.65 -18.34 -30.39
N ARG A 562 -46.27 -19.46 -31.02
CA ARG A 562 -44.89 -19.97 -30.96
C ARG A 562 -43.90 -18.94 -31.51
N GLY A 563 -42.93 -18.54 -30.67
CA GLY A 563 -41.89 -17.57 -31.02
C GLY A 563 -42.18 -16.12 -30.61
N ALA A 564 -43.36 -15.83 -30.06
CA ALA A 564 -43.65 -14.51 -29.47
C ALA A 564 -42.86 -14.30 -28.16
N ASP A 565 -42.53 -13.04 -27.86
CA ASP A 565 -41.84 -12.68 -26.62
C ASP A 565 -42.76 -12.99 -25.42
N PRO A 566 -42.28 -13.73 -24.39
CA PRO A 566 -43.02 -13.94 -23.16
C PRO A 566 -43.64 -12.67 -22.55
N TRP A 567 -42.97 -11.52 -22.69
CA TRP A 567 -43.50 -10.24 -22.22
C TRP A 567 -44.74 -9.77 -23.01
N GLN A 568 -44.81 -10.04 -24.31
CA GLN A 568 -45.98 -9.72 -25.13
C GLN A 568 -47.17 -10.60 -24.75
N ILE A 569 -46.94 -11.89 -24.53
CA ILE A 569 -47.97 -12.83 -24.08
C ILE A 569 -48.50 -12.41 -22.69
N TYR A 570 -47.59 -12.08 -21.77
CA TYR A 570 -47.93 -11.63 -20.43
C TYR A 570 -48.83 -10.38 -20.44
N ASN A 571 -48.46 -9.38 -21.24
CA ASN A 571 -49.24 -8.15 -21.37
C ASN A 571 -50.60 -8.40 -22.06
N ALA A 572 -50.65 -9.23 -23.10
CA ALA A 572 -51.89 -9.53 -23.81
C ALA A 572 -52.94 -10.27 -22.96
N LEU A 573 -52.47 -11.03 -21.95
CA LEU A 573 -53.32 -11.70 -20.96
C LEU A 573 -53.90 -10.74 -19.92
N LEU A 574 -53.15 -9.70 -19.55
CA LEU A 574 -53.57 -8.66 -18.60
C LEU A 574 -54.37 -7.52 -19.23
N GLN A 575 -54.25 -7.33 -20.55
CA GLN A 575 -54.89 -6.21 -21.24
C GLN A 575 -56.43 -6.29 -21.15
N PRO A 576 -57.10 -5.23 -20.65
CA PRO A 576 -58.56 -5.10 -20.69
C PRO A 576 -59.10 -5.14 -22.12
N ARG A 577 -60.21 -5.85 -22.34
CA ARG A 577 -60.83 -5.96 -23.67
C ARG A 577 -62.28 -5.52 -23.66
N ALA A 578 -62.69 -4.73 -24.66
CA ALA A 578 -64.07 -4.29 -24.82
C ALA A 578 -65.05 -5.47 -24.92
N MET A 579 -64.66 -6.53 -25.63
CA MET A 579 -65.43 -7.78 -25.74
C MET A 579 -65.63 -8.49 -24.38
N LEU A 580 -64.74 -8.24 -23.41
CA LEU A 580 -64.78 -8.79 -22.05
C LEU A 580 -65.33 -7.77 -21.04
N ARG A 581 -66.08 -6.76 -21.51
CA ARG A 581 -66.63 -5.67 -20.69
C ARG A 581 -65.55 -4.95 -19.86
N GLY A 582 -64.36 -4.76 -20.44
CA GLY A 582 -63.25 -4.07 -19.80
C GLY A 582 -62.47 -4.91 -18.78
N ARG A 583 -62.72 -6.22 -18.69
CA ARG A 583 -61.91 -7.15 -17.86
C ARG A 583 -60.77 -7.76 -18.68
N SER A 584 -59.74 -8.24 -17.98
CA SER A 584 -58.63 -8.96 -18.62
C SER A 584 -59.02 -10.39 -19.01
N ALA A 585 -58.19 -11.05 -19.81
CA ALA A 585 -58.39 -12.46 -20.14
C ALA A 585 -58.31 -13.35 -18.89
N LEU A 586 -57.41 -13.02 -17.96
CA LEU A 586 -57.21 -13.78 -16.72
C LEU A 586 -58.35 -13.62 -15.70
N GLU A 587 -59.05 -12.48 -15.71
CA GLU A 587 -60.20 -12.22 -14.81
C GLU A 587 -61.51 -12.78 -15.34
N SER A 588 -61.62 -12.96 -16.66
CA SER A 588 -62.86 -13.33 -17.33
C SER A 588 -62.91 -14.81 -17.74
N VAL A 589 -61.77 -15.51 -17.68
CA VAL A 589 -61.69 -16.90 -18.11
C VAL A 589 -62.42 -17.85 -17.16
N SER A 590 -63.22 -18.72 -17.76
CA SER A 590 -63.98 -19.79 -17.13
C SER A 590 -64.02 -20.99 -18.07
N ALA A 591 -64.43 -22.16 -17.56
CA ALA A 591 -64.51 -23.37 -18.37
C ALA A 591 -65.46 -23.25 -19.59
N THR A 592 -66.46 -22.36 -19.53
CA THR A 592 -67.49 -22.21 -20.58
C THR A 592 -67.15 -21.20 -21.67
N ASN A 593 -66.12 -20.37 -21.47
CA ASN A 593 -65.73 -19.31 -22.41
C ASN A 593 -64.25 -19.35 -22.82
N LEU A 594 -63.54 -20.42 -22.46
CA LEU A 594 -62.11 -20.61 -22.68
C LEU A 594 -61.69 -20.44 -24.14
N ASP A 595 -62.34 -21.14 -25.08
CA ASP A 595 -62.00 -21.09 -26.52
C ASP A 595 -62.16 -19.69 -27.11
N LYS A 596 -63.20 -18.98 -26.70
CA LYS A 596 -63.46 -17.60 -27.14
C LYS A 596 -62.38 -16.64 -26.65
N ILE A 597 -61.90 -16.83 -25.43
CA ILE A 597 -60.83 -16.01 -24.83
C ILE A 597 -59.47 -16.36 -25.45
N ILE A 598 -59.18 -17.64 -25.72
CA ILE A 598 -57.95 -18.07 -26.40
C ILE A 598 -57.80 -17.37 -27.75
N MET A 599 -58.85 -17.37 -28.57
CA MET A 599 -58.84 -16.74 -29.89
C MET A 599 -58.64 -15.22 -29.80
N ALA A 600 -59.28 -14.57 -28.83
CA ALA A 600 -59.09 -13.14 -28.65
C ALA A 600 -57.67 -12.78 -28.19
N VAL A 601 -57.09 -13.53 -27.24
CA VAL A 601 -55.72 -13.26 -26.79
C VAL A 601 -54.71 -13.53 -27.89
N SER A 602 -54.84 -14.65 -28.60
CA SER A 602 -53.88 -15.08 -29.63
C SER A 602 -53.85 -14.15 -30.85
N THR A 603 -54.94 -13.45 -31.16
CA THR A 603 -54.99 -12.46 -32.25
C THR A 603 -54.28 -11.15 -31.92
N THR A 604 -54.00 -10.88 -30.65
CA THR A 604 -53.27 -9.67 -30.20
C THR A 604 -51.76 -9.89 -30.09
N VAL A 605 -51.33 -11.14 -30.00
CA VAL A 605 -49.92 -11.54 -29.82
C VAL A 605 -49.24 -11.87 -31.17
N LYS A 606 -50.01 -12.22 -32.20
CA LYS A 606 -49.53 -12.33 -33.59
C LYS A 606 -49.27 -10.95 -34.17
#